data_AF-A0A450THF4-F1
#
_entry.id   AF-A0A450THF4-F1
#
_cell.length_a   1.000
_cell.length_b   1.000
_cell.length_c   1.000
_cell.angle_alpha   90.00
_cell.angle_beta   90.00
_cell.angle_gamma   90.00
#
_symmetry.space_group_name_H-M   'P 1'
#
loop_
_entity.id
_entity.type
_entity.pdbx_description
1 polymer ?
#
loop_
_entity_poly.entity_id
_entity_poly.type
_entity_poly.pdbx_seq_one_letter_code
_entity_poly.pdbx_strand_id
1 'polypeptide(L)'
;MQQAVQTQTVVDDRLITALPALRPLLGRRVRMSAMEISDSAKPTTKSMSFDEFLAFRLKRPDGMESVSLEAMEQSIIEGAAGGKF
;
A
#
# COMPACT_ATOMS: atom_id res chain seq x y z
N MET A 1 -25.07 5.75 -0.68
CA MET A 1 -25.57 6.72 0.33
C MET A 1 -24.60 6.69 1.49
N GLN A 2 -23.96 7.81 1.84
CA GLN A 2 -23.00 7.86 2.94
C GLN A 2 -23.78 7.76 4.26
N GLN A 3 -23.65 6.63 4.96
CA GLN A 3 -24.24 6.47 6.29
C GLN A 3 -23.19 6.89 7.32
N ALA A 4 -23.50 7.94 8.07
CA ALA A 4 -22.69 8.39 9.19
C ALA A 4 -23.35 7.92 10.49
N VAL A 5 -22.64 7.12 11.28
CA VAL A 5 -23.09 6.71 12.61
C VAL A 5 -22.64 7.78 13.60
N GLN A 6 -23.59 8.34 14.36
CA GLN A 6 -23.31 9.35 15.39
C GLN A 6 -23.62 8.77 16.78
N THR A 7 -22.65 8.83 17.68
CA THR A 7 -22.78 8.32 19.05
C THR A 7 -22.20 9.33 20.04
N GLN A 8 -22.84 9.48 21.20
CA GLN A 8 -22.27 10.22 22.33
C GLN A 8 -21.61 9.25 23.29
N THR A 9 -20.37 9.52 23.69
CA THR A 9 -19.64 8.69 24.66
C THR A 9 -18.77 9.53 25.59
N VAL A 10 -18.27 8.91 26.65
CA VAL A 10 -17.25 9.48 27.53
C VAL A 10 -15.91 8.84 27.19
N VAL A 11 -14.85 9.63 27.10
CA VAL A 11 -13.50 9.07 26.92
C VAL A 11 -13.06 8.41 28.21
N ASP A 12 -12.91 7.10 28.19
CA ASP A 12 -12.42 6.29 29.31
C ASP A 12 -10.98 5.80 29.07
N ASP A 13 -10.39 5.15 30.08
CA ASP A 13 -9.01 4.66 29.99
C ASP A 13 -8.81 3.59 28.91
N ARG A 14 -9.87 2.82 28.59
CA ARG A 14 -9.81 1.79 27.54
C ARG A 14 -9.68 2.43 26.16
N LEU A 15 -10.44 3.49 25.91
CA LEU A 15 -10.35 4.28 24.68
C LEU A 15 -9.00 4.97 24.52
N ILE A 16 -8.41 5.47 25.60
CA ILE A 16 -7.06 6.08 25.56
C ILE A 16 -5.99 5.03 25.29
N THR A 17 -6.15 3.82 25.80
CA THR A 17 -5.22 2.72 25.52
C THR A 17 -5.23 2.36 24.03
N ALA A 18 -6.41 2.36 23.40
CA ALA A 18 -6.56 2.10 21.97
C ALA A 18 -6.15 3.30 21.09
N LEU A 19 -6.39 4.53 21.56
CA LEU A 19 -6.06 5.77 20.83
C LEU A 19 -5.43 6.81 21.78
N PRO A 20 -4.10 6.78 21.98
CA PRO A 20 -3.40 7.63 22.95
C PRO A 20 -3.58 9.14 22.72
N ALA A 21 -3.89 9.55 21.50
CA ALA A 21 -4.19 10.94 21.15
C ALA A 21 -5.43 11.50 21.90
N LEU A 22 -6.31 10.65 22.43
CA LEU A 22 -7.51 11.06 23.18
C LEU A 22 -7.22 11.41 24.63
N ARG A 23 -5.99 11.23 25.12
CA ARG A 23 -5.61 11.48 26.52
C ARG A 23 -6.04 12.85 27.07
N PRO A 24 -5.96 13.98 26.33
CA PRO A 24 -6.43 15.28 26.81
C PRO A 24 -7.94 15.36 27.06
N LEU A 25 -8.71 14.40 26.55
CA LEU A 25 -10.16 14.36 26.64
C LEU A 25 -10.66 13.35 27.68
N LEU A 26 -9.78 12.72 28.48
CA LEU A 26 -10.16 11.75 29.52
C LEU A 26 -11.26 12.32 30.44
N GLY A 27 -12.31 11.52 30.63
CA GLY A 27 -13.46 11.88 31.46
C GLY A 27 -14.42 12.91 30.84
N ARG A 28 -14.13 13.42 29.63
CA ARG A 28 -15.01 14.36 28.93
C ARG A 28 -16.05 13.62 28.07
N ARG A 29 -17.25 14.19 27.98
CA ARG A 29 -18.27 13.79 27.02
C ARG A 29 -17.88 14.30 25.62
N VAL A 30 -17.83 13.38 24.66
CA VAL A 30 -17.49 13.66 23.27
C VAL A 30 -18.57 13.12 22.34
N ARG A 31 -18.77 13.81 21.22
CA ARG A 31 -19.59 13.33 20.10
C ARG A 31 -18.66 12.66 19.10
N MET A 32 -18.90 11.38 18.81
CA MET A 32 -18.17 10.62 17.80
C MET A 32 -19.06 10.47 16.56
N SER A 33 -18.48 10.75 15.39
CA SER A 33 -19.09 10.48 14.09
C SER A 33 -18.18 9.54 13.32
N ALA A 34 -18.66 8.35 13.01
CA ALA A 34 -17.98 7.42 12.11
C ALA A 34 -18.59 7.58 10.71
N MET A 35 -17.74 7.81 9.72
CA MET A 35 -18.12 7.81 8.31
C MET A 35 -17.56 6.54 7.68
N GLU A 36 -18.44 5.70 7.16
CA GLU A 36 -18.02 4.55 6.37
C GLU A 36 -17.48 5.05 5.03
N ILE A 37 -16.17 4.89 4.83
CA ILE A 37 -15.55 5.09 3.53
C ILE A 37 -15.66 3.77 2.80
N SER A 38 -16.56 3.68 1.83
CA SER A 38 -16.72 2.48 1.03
C SER A 38 -15.44 2.21 0.23
N ASP A 39 -14.83 1.03 0.40
CA ASP A 39 -13.69 0.52 -0.40
C ASP A 39 -13.97 0.42 -1.92
N SER A 40 -15.18 0.79 -2.34
CA SER A 40 -15.58 0.93 -3.75
C SER A 40 -14.83 2.03 -4.52
N ALA A 41 -13.88 2.73 -3.90
CA ALA A 41 -12.81 3.38 -4.65
C ALA A 41 -12.03 2.26 -5.35
N LYS A 42 -12.56 1.80 -6.50
CA LYS A 42 -11.82 0.97 -7.45
C LYS A 42 -10.43 1.56 -7.50
N PRO A 43 -9.37 0.79 -7.21
CA PRO A 43 -8.04 1.32 -7.39
C PRO A 43 -8.03 1.86 -8.81
N THR A 44 -7.74 3.14 -8.96
CA THR A 44 -7.38 3.74 -10.25
C THR A 44 -6.00 3.23 -10.64
N THR A 45 -5.75 1.93 -10.51
CA THR A 45 -4.83 1.23 -11.39
C THR A 45 -5.46 1.37 -12.76
N LYS A 46 -4.98 2.36 -13.53
CA LYS A 46 -5.18 2.36 -14.98
C LYS A 46 -4.86 0.93 -15.42
N SER A 47 -5.88 0.23 -15.89
CA SER A 47 -5.70 -1.09 -16.48
C SER A 47 -4.87 -0.88 -17.73
N MET A 48 -3.57 -1.06 -17.61
CA MET A 48 -2.65 -0.96 -18.73
C MET A 48 -2.95 -2.14 -19.66
N SER A 49 -3.16 -1.86 -20.94
CA SER A 49 -3.30 -2.95 -21.92
C SER A 49 -1.99 -3.72 -22.02
N PHE A 50 -2.04 -4.97 -22.50
CA PHE A 50 -0.83 -5.75 -22.73
C PHE A 50 0.13 -5.05 -23.69
N ASP A 51 -0.39 -4.37 -24.70
CA ASP A 51 0.41 -3.60 -25.66
C ASP A 51 1.03 -2.34 -25.03
N GLU A 52 0.29 -1.65 -24.15
CA GLU A 52 0.83 -0.53 -23.38
C GLU A 52 1.96 -1.02 -22.46
N PHE A 53 1.80 -2.17 -21.81
CA PHE A 53 2.84 -2.78 -20.98
C PHE A 53 4.10 -3.12 -21.79
N LEU A 54 3.94 -3.64 -23.02
CA LEU A 54 5.06 -3.90 -23.93
C LEU A 54 5.71 -2.60 -24.41
N ALA A 55 4.95 -1.54 -24.66
CA ALA A 55 5.51 -0.24 -25.02
C ALA A 55 6.28 0.42 -23.84
N PHE A 56 5.89 0.11 -22.60
CA PHE A 56 6.56 0.56 -21.38
C PHE A 56 7.76 -0.33 -20.98
N ARG A 57 7.95 -1.49 -21.64
CA ARG A 57 9.16 -2.28 -21.45
C ARG A 57 10.35 -1.37 -21.73
N LEU A 58 11.20 -1.24 -20.72
CA LEU A 58 12.47 -0.53 -20.74
C LEU A 58 13.17 -0.79 -22.07
N LYS A 59 13.18 0.22 -22.95
CA LYS A 59 14.10 0.22 -24.07
C LYS A 59 15.50 0.08 -23.48
N ARG A 60 16.31 -0.79 -24.07
CA ARG A 60 17.71 -0.93 -23.67
C ARG A 60 18.35 0.46 -23.72
N PRO A 61 18.96 0.95 -22.63
CA PRO A 61 19.62 2.25 -22.62
C PRO A 61 20.63 2.34 -23.76
N ASP A 62 20.69 3.50 -24.42
CA ASP A 62 21.67 3.74 -25.49
C ASP A 62 23.08 3.55 -24.92
N GLY A 63 23.86 2.67 -25.55
CA GLY A 63 25.23 2.35 -25.13
C GLY A 63 25.40 1.16 -24.17
N MET A 64 24.32 0.48 -23.76
CA MET A 64 24.45 -0.78 -23.02
C MET A 64 24.77 -1.92 -23.99
N GLU A 65 25.74 -2.80 -23.71
CA GLU A 65 26.04 -3.98 -24.55
C GLU A 65 25.00 -5.10 -24.39
N SER A 66 24.94 -6.01 -25.38
CA SER A 66 23.93 -7.08 -25.39
C SER A 66 24.43 -8.16 -24.46
N VAL A 67 23.61 -8.51 -23.47
CA VAL A 67 23.95 -9.62 -22.58
C VAL A 67 23.93 -10.91 -23.41
N SER A 68 25.03 -11.67 -23.39
CA SER A 68 25.09 -12.98 -24.04
C SER A 68 24.24 -14.00 -23.29
N LEU A 69 23.88 -15.10 -23.96
CA LEU A 69 23.11 -16.18 -23.33
C LEU A 69 23.89 -16.77 -22.14
N GLU A 70 25.19 -16.95 -22.30
CA GLU A 70 26.10 -17.46 -21.27
C GLU A 70 26.14 -16.52 -20.05
N ALA A 71 26.18 -15.21 -20.28
CA ALA A 71 26.16 -14.22 -19.20
C ALA A 71 24.83 -14.19 -18.44
N MET A 72 23.70 -14.43 -19.12
CA MET A 72 22.39 -14.58 -18.48
C MET A 72 22.32 -15.85 -17.64
N GLU A 73 22.75 -16.99 -18.18
CA GLU A 73 22.77 -18.27 -17.45
C GLU A 73 23.60 -18.18 -16.18
N GLN A 74 24.79 -17.59 -16.26
CA GLN A 74 25.65 -17.37 -15.12
C GLN A 74 25.00 -16.47 -14.06
N SER A 75 24.34 -15.38 -14.48
CA SER A 75 23.64 -14.47 -13.56
C SER A 75 22.45 -15.14 -12.84
N ILE A 76 21.75 -16.07 -13.51
CA ILE A 76 20.65 -16.84 -12.90
C ILE A 76 21.21 -17.80 -11.83
N ILE A 77 22.32 -18.47 -12.13
CA ILE A 77 22.98 -19.39 -11.20
C ILE A 77 23.47 -18.62 -9.96
N GLU A 78 24.13 -17.47 -10.17
CA GLU A 78 24.65 -16.61 -9.09
C GLU A 78 23.53 -16.02 -8.22
N GLY A 79 22.44 -15.54 -8.85
CA GLY A 79 21.27 -15.02 -8.15
C GLY A 79 20.53 -16.08 -7.32
N ALA A 80 20.43 -17.31 -7.81
CA ALA A 80 19.85 -18.43 -7.09
C ALA A 80 20.75 -18.92 -5.93
N ALA A 81 22.07 -18.81 -6.08
CA ALA A 81 23.04 -19.16 -5.04
C ALA A 81 23.12 -18.15 -3.90
N GLY A 82 22.77 -16.88 -4.15
CA GLY A 82 22.72 -15.79 -3.14
C GLY A 82 21.54 -15.87 -2.16
N GLY A 83 20.60 -16.80 -2.35
CA GLY A 83 19.45 -17.05 -1.48
C GLY A 83 19.72 -18.02 -0.32
N LYS A 84 20.92 -18.03 0.24
CA LYS A 84 21.21 -18.69 1.53
C LYS A 84 21.51 -17.60 2.55
N PHE A 85 20.47 -17.17 3.26
CA PHE A 85 20.33 -16.96 4.72
C PHE A 85 19.07 -16.15 4.98
#